data_AF-A0A7W1JPX2-F1
#
_entry.id   AF-A0A7W1JPX2-F1
#
_cell.length_a   1.000
_cell.length_b   1.000
_cell.length_c   1.000
_cell.angle_alpha   90.00
_cell.angle_beta   90.00
_cell.angle_gamma   90.00
#
_symmetry.space_group_name_H-M   'P 1'
#
loop_
_entity.id
_entity.type
_entity.pdbx_description
1 polymer ?
#
loop_
_entity_poly.entity_id
_entity_poly.type
_entity_poly.pdbx_seq_one_letter_code
_entity_poly.pdbx_strand_id
1 'polypeptide(L)'
;MQNLTESTVEAAAISWFKDLAYGVAYAPHLAPGEIATERSSFADIVLVSRLRDAIARLNPTIPRDAFEEALGKVLRHDAPTLVANNRTFHRMLRDGVPVEYRRDDGSIAGDHVRLVDFDNPDANDWLAVNQFTVIEGQNNRRPDIVVFVNGLPLGILELKIPEDTDKWFGAAFNQIQTYKQEIPSLLHYNEVTVISDGLEARIGSLTANQEWFKV
;
A
#
# COMPACT_ATOMS: atom_id res chain seq x y z
N MET A 1 34.62 11.57 2.36
CA MET A 1 33.42 10.78 2.04
C MET A 1 32.24 11.53 2.61
N GLN A 2 31.18 11.77 1.82
CA GLN A 2 29.92 12.24 2.41
C GLN A 2 29.42 11.17 3.38
N ASN A 3 29.06 11.57 4.60
CA ASN A 3 28.42 10.66 5.55
C ASN A 3 27.05 10.27 4.95
N LEU A 4 26.77 8.97 4.90
CA LEU A 4 25.49 8.44 4.46
C LEU A 4 24.39 8.95 5.41
N THR A 5 23.36 9.61 4.87
CA THR A 5 22.21 10.13 5.64
C THR A 5 20.94 9.39 5.24
N GLU A 6 19.92 9.37 6.11
CA GLU A 6 18.61 8.76 5.83
C GLU A 6 18.01 9.33 4.54
N SER A 7 18.13 10.65 4.35
CA SER A 7 17.73 11.33 3.10
C SER A 7 18.50 10.86 1.86
N THR A 8 19.77 10.46 2.01
CA THR A 8 20.56 9.90 0.90
C THR A 8 20.04 8.52 0.50
N VAL A 9 19.72 7.68 1.49
CA VAL A 9 19.16 6.34 1.24
C VAL A 9 17.74 6.42 0.69
N GLU A 10 16.91 7.33 1.20
CA GLU A 10 15.56 7.60 0.67
C GLU A 10 15.62 8.05 -0.79
N ALA A 11 16.51 8.99 -1.12
CA ALA A 11 16.70 9.47 -2.50
C ALA A 11 17.19 8.34 -3.44
N ALA A 12 18.09 7.47 -2.96
CA ALA A 12 18.56 6.32 -3.72
C ALA A 12 17.41 5.31 -3.98
N ALA A 13 16.64 4.98 -2.95
CA ALA A 13 15.48 4.08 -3.08
C ALA A 13 14.44 4.61 -4.08
N ILE A 14 14.13 5.91 -4.02
CA ILE A 14 13.23 6.55 -4.99
C ILE A 14 13.81 6.54 -6.41
N SER A 15 15.12 6.71 -6.57
CA SER A 15 15.77 6.55 -7.88
C SER A 15 15.60 5.13 -8.42
N TRP A 16 15.80 4.10 -7.59
CA TRP A 16 15.62 2.71 -8.02
C TRP A 16 14.18 2.41 -8.43
N PHE A 17 13.18 2.96 -7.73
CA PHE A 17 11.78 2.85 -8.16
C PHE A 17 11.55 3.49 -9.54
N LYS A 18 12.13 4.66 -9.81
CA LYS A 18 12.06 5.28 -11.15
C LYS A 18 12.70 4.39 -12.23
N ASP A 19 13.85 3.79 -11.93
CA ASP A 19 14.56 2.90 -12.87
C ASP A 19 13.74 1.63 -13.18
N LEU A 20 12.91 1.19 -12.23
CA LEU A 20 11.92 0.13 -12.40
C LEU A 20 10.61 0.60 -13.06
N ALA A 21 10.58 1.82 -13.59
CA ALA A 21 9.43 2.45 -14.24
C ALA A 21 8.21 2.71 -13.32
N TYR A 22 8.41 2.79 -12.01
CA TYR A 22 7.35 3.23 -11.10
C TYR A 22 7.14 4.74 -11.27
N GLY A 23 5.88 5.17 -11.19
CA GLY A 23 5.60 6.55 -10.83
C GLY A 23 6.23 6.83 -9.46
N VAL A 24 6.73 8.05 -9.27
CA VAL A 24 7.17 8.49 -7.93
C VAL A 24 6.52 9.81 -7.57
N ALA A 25 6.18 9.97 -6.30
CA ALA A 25 5.61 11.20 -5.80
C ALA A 25 6.06 11.52 -4.39
N TYR A 26 6.13 12.83 -4.10
CA TYR A 26 6.40 13.34 -2.77
C TYR A 26 5.08 13.64 -2.07
N ALA A 27 4.75 12.92 -1.00
CA ALA A 27 3.42 12.99 -0.38
C ALA A 27 2.97 14.39 0.03
N PRO A 28 3.84 15.31 0.51
CA PRO A 28 3.44 16.68 0.78
C PRO A 28 2.91 17.45 -0.43
N HIS A 29 3.28 17.10 -1.66
CA HIS A 29 2.68 17.68 -2.87
C HIS A 29 1.33 17.04 -3.24
N LEU A 30 1.03 15.86 -2.67
CA LEU A 30 -0.25 15.15 -2.83
C LEU A 30 -1.17 15.34 -1.61
N ALA A 31 -0.81 16.23 -0.69
CA ALA A 31 -1.54 16.42 0.54
C ALA A 31 -2.94 17.02 0.29
N PRO A 32 -3.92 16.74 1.16
CA PRO A 32 -5.24 17.37 1.06
C PRO A 32 -5.13 18.90 1.01
N GLY A 33 -5.69 19.49 -0.04
CA GLY A 33 -5.62 20.94 -0.30
C GLY A 33 -4.58 21.36 -1.35
N GLU A 34 -3.68 20.46 -1.74
CA GLU A 34 -2.73 20.71 -2.83
C GLU A 34 -3.34 20.47 -4.21
N ILE A 35 -2.73 21.08 -5.24
CA ILE A 35 -3.19 20.96 -6.64
C ILE A 35 -3.16 19.51 -7.13
N ALA A 36 -2.14 18.76 -6.73
CA ALA A 36 -1.97 17.36 -7.11
C ALA A 36 -2.57 16.39 -6.06
N THR A 37 -3.50 16.86 -5.21
CA THR A 37 -4.09 16.00 -4.18
C THR A 37 -4.77 14.77 -4.78
N GLU A 38 -4.47 13.61 -4.20
CA GLU A 38 -5.11 12.34 -4.53
C GLU A 38 -5.96 11.79 -3.38
N ARG A 39 -6.00 12.52 -2.26
CA ARG A 39 -6.70 12.16 -1.03
C ARG A 39 -7.55 13.34 -0.55
N SER A 40 -8.71 13.04 0.03
CA SER A 40 -9.56 14.08 0.63
C SER A 40 -9.15 14.37 2.07
N SER A 41 -8.51 13.41 2.73
CA SER A 41 -8.02 13.50 4.10
C SER A 41 -6.70 12.74 4.28
N PHE A 42 -5.90 13.12 5.29
CA PHE A 42 -4.74 12.32 5.72
C PHE A 42 -5.13 10.97 6.34
N ALA A 43 -6.40 10.77 6.69
CA ALA A 43 -6.95 9.48 7.10
C ALA A 43 -7.24 8.56 5.90
N ASP A 44 -7.29 9.08 4.67
CA ASP A 44 -7.50 8.26 3.49
C ASP A 44 -6.21 7.49 3.19
N ILE A 45 -6.33 6.17 3.12
CA ILE A 45 -5.21 5.26 2.90
C ILE A 45 -5.09 4.88 1.43
N VAL A 46 -6.23 4.61 0.79
CA VAL A 46 -6.32 4.18 -0.61
C VAL A 46 -6.44 5.38 -1.53
N LEU A 47 -5.70 5.36 -2.65
CA LEU A 47 -5.87 6.33 -3.72
C LEU A 47 -7.07 5.90 -4.59
N VAL A 48 -8.27 6.23 -4.11
CA VAL A 48 -9.53 5.68 -4.63
C VAL A 48 -9.73 5.94 -6.12
N SER A 49 -9.32 7.10 -6.64
CA SER A 49 -9.42 7.41 -8.07
C SER A 49 -8.61 6.43 -8.91
N ARG A 50 -7.34 6.18 -8.54
CA ARG A 50 -6.48 5.20 -9.22
C ARG A 50 -7.05 3.78 -9.14
N LEU A 51 -7.57 3.40 -7.98
CA LEU A 51 -8.19 2.08 -7.81
C LEU A 51 -9.43 1.91 -8.69
N ARG A 52 -10.27 2.94 -8.78
CA ARG A 52 -11.43 2.92 -9.67
C ARG A 52 -11.02 2.79 -11.14
N ASP A 53 -10.01 3.55 -11.57
CA ASP A 53 -9.49 3.50 -12.95
C ASP A 53 -8.88 2.14 -13.28
N ALA A 54 -8.15 1.55 -12.33
CA ALA A 54 -7.59 0.21 -12.48
C ALA A 54 -8.66 -0.87 -12.54
N ILE A 55 -9.66 -0.84 -11.67
CA ILE A 55 -10.79 -1.78 -11.70
C ILE A 55 -11.48 -1.73 -13.08
N ALA A 56 -11.75 -0.53 -13.59
CA ALA A 56 -12.36 -0.36 -14.91
C ALA A 56 -11.46 -0.90 -16.05
N ARG A 57 -10.15 -0.63 -15.98
CA ARG A 57 -9.17 -1.09 -16.98
C ARG A 57 -9.00 -2.61 -17.00
N LEU A 58 -8.95 -3.24 -15.83
CA LEU A 58 -8.66 -4.67 -15.68
C LEU A 58 -9.90 -5.56 -15.92
N ASN A 59 -11.10 -4.98 -15.89
CA ASN A 59 -12.35 -5.74 -15.91
C ASN A 59 -13.36 -5.17 -16.93
N PRO A 60 -13.00 -5.01 -18.21
CA PRO A 60 -13.78 -4.24 -19.20
C PRO A 60 -15.20 -4.78 -19.48
N THR A 61 -15.48 -6.02 -19.11
CA THR A 61 -16.78 -6.69 -19.32
C THR A 61 -17.71 -6.61 -18.12
N ILE A 62 -17.22 -6.15 -16.97
CA ILE A 62 -18.01 -6.06 -15.75
C ILE A 62 -18.85 -4.76 -15.77
N PRO A 63 -20.14 -4.81 -15.41
CA PRO A 63 -20.98 -3.61 -15.32
C PRO A 63 -20.57 -2.64 -14.21
N ARG A 64 -20.98 -1.37 -14.36
CA ARG A 64 -20.56 -0.28 -13.45
C ARG A 64 -21.04 -0.44 -12.01
N ASP A 65 -22.23 -0.97 -11.80
CA ASP A 65 -22.76 -1.28 -10.48
C ASP A 65 -21.91 -2.33 -9.75
N ALA A 66 -21.49 -3.39 -10.45
CA ALA A 66 -20.56 -4.38 -9.91
C ALA A 66 -19.17 -3.79 -9.61
N PHE A 67 -18.68 -2.82 -10.38
CA PHE A 67 -17.44 -2.09 -10.05
C PHE A 67 -17.54 -1.35 -8.71
N GLU A 68 -18.60 -0.56 -8.52
CA GLU A 68 -18.78 0.22 -7.30
C GLU A 68 -19.05 -0.69 -6.09
N GLU A 69 -19.71 -1.84 -6.29
CA GLU A 69 -19.84 -2.87 -5.26
C GLU A 69 -18.48 -3.44 -4.86
N ALA A 70 -17.64 -3.82 -5.83
CA ALA A 70 -16.30 -4.33 -5.57
C ALA A 70 -15.43 -3.31 -4.84
N LEU A 71 -15.43 -2.06 -5.30
CA LEU A 71 -14.73 -0.96 -4.65
C LEU A 71 -15.21 -0.80 -3.19
N GLY A 72 -16.52 -0.82 -2.97
CA GLY A 72 -17.11 -0.74 -1.63
C GLY A 72 -16.68 -1.91 -0.72
N LYS A 73 -16.55 -3.12 -1.25
CA LYS A 73 -16.03 -4.30 -0.51
C LYS A 73 -14.56 -4.14 -0.15
N VAL A 74 -13.72 -3.63 -1.05
CA VAL A 74 -12.28 -3.41 -0.81
C VAL A 74 -12.01 -2.32 0.23
N LEU A 75 -12.86 -1.28 0.28
CA LEU A 75 -12.73 -0.19 1.24
C LEU A 75 -13.29 -0.53 2.63
N ARG A 76 -13.98 -1.67 2.77
CA ARG A 76 -14.64 -2.07 4.01
C ARG A 76 -13.78 -3.01 4.85
N HIS A 77 -13.64 -2.69 6.13
CA HIS A 77 -12.81 -3.43 7.10
C HIS A 77 -13.61 -3.77 8.35
N ASP A 78 -14.52 -4.74 8.24
CA ASP A 78 -15.47 -5.08 9.32
C ASP A 78 -14.93 -6.09 10.33
N ALA A 79 -13.75 -6.68 10.09
CA ALA A 79 -13.21 -7.69 10.98
C ALA A 79 -12.66 -7.06 12.27
N PRO A 80 -12.75 -7.76 13.41
CA PRO A 80 -12.37 -7.20 14.72
C PRO A 80 -10.86 -7.03 14.91
N THR A 81 -10.02 -7.56 14.02
CA THR A 81 -8.57 -7.48 14.13
C THR A 81 -7.92 -7.09 12.82
N LEU A 82 -6.81 -6.34 12.91
CA LEU A 82 -5.96 -5.97 11.79
C LEU A 82 -5.59 -7.18 10.92
N VAL A 83 -5.18 -8.30 11.54
CA VAL A 83 -4.79 -9.52 10.80
C VAL A 83 -5.98 -10.12 10.06
N ALA A 84 -7.19 -10.09 10.62
CA ALA A 84 -8.38 -10.61 9.95
C ALA A 84 -8.82 -9.72 8.78
N ASN A 85 -8.72 -8.40 8.91
CA ASN A 85 -8.95 -7.46 7.81
C ASN A 85 -7.92 -7.68 6.70
N ASN A 86 -6.64 -7.71 7.04
CA ASN A 86 -5.56 -7.94 6.08
C ASN A 86 -5.69 -9.27 5.36
N ARG A 87 -5.98 -10.37 6.07
CA ARG A 87 -6.22 -11.67 5.42
C ARG A 87 -7.45 -11.66 4.50
N THR A 88 -8.47 -10.87 4.83
CA THR A 88 -9.66 -10.74 3.97
C THR A 88 -9.36 -9.94 2.73
N PHE A 89 -8.63 -8.83 2.88
CA PHE A 89 -8.11 -8.07 1.77
C PHE A 89 -7.19 -8.91 0.87
N HIS A 90 -6.22 -9.64 1.45
CA HIS A 90 -5.31 -10.50 0.70
C HIS A 90 -6.04 -11.51 -0.20
N ARG A 91 -7.15 -12.10 0.28
CA ARG A 91 -7.99 -12.98 -0.56
C ARG A 91 -8.61 -12.22 -1.73
N MET A 92 -9.16 -11.03 -1.48
CA MET A 92 -9.71 -10.17 -2.55
C MET A 92 -8.63 -9.74 -3.55
N LEU A 93 -7.42 -9.46 -3.08
CA LEU A 93 -6.28 -9.11 -3.92
C LEU A 93 -5.87 -10.27 -4.83
N ARG A 94 -5.76 -11.48 -4.27
CA ARG A 94 -5.32 -12.69 -4.98
C ARG A 94 -6.39 -13.25 -5.92
N ASP A 95 -7.62 -13.39 -5.43
CA ASP A 95 -8.70 -14.10 -6.13
C ASP A 95 -9.63 -13.17 -6.92
N GLY A 96 -9.51 -11.86 -6.70
CA GLY A 96 -10.50 -10.88 -7.12
C GLY A 96 -11.63 -10.72 -6.09
N VAL A 97 -12.37 -9.62 -6.22
CA VAL A 97 -13.49 -9.29 -5.35
C VAL A 97 -14.74 -9.96 -5.91
N PRO A 98 -15.39 -10.90 -5.18
CA PRO A 98 -16.60 -11.53 -5.67
C PRO A 98 -17.72 -10.50 -5.78
N VAL A 99 -18.43 -10.49 -6.90
CA VAL A 99 -19.57 -9.59 -7.17
C VAL A 99 -20.71 -10.36 -7.80
N GLU A 100 -21.93 -9.84 -7.66
CA GLU A 100 -23.12 -10.37 -8.32
C GLU A 100 -23.85 -9.24 -9.06
N TYR A 101 -24.16 -9.45 -10.33
CA TYR A 101 -24.88 -8.46 -11.12
C TYR A 101 -25.95 -9.10 -12.01
N ARG A 102 -26.97 -8.31 -12.34
CA ARG A 102 -28.06 -8.75 -13.22
C ARG A 102 -27.66 -8.57 -14.67
N ARG A 103 -27.81 -9.62 -15.47
CA ARG A 103 -27.63 -9.59 -16.93
C ARG A 103 -28.87 -9.05 -17.63
N ASP A 104 -28.72 -8.69 -18.91
CA ASP A 104 -29.80 -8.20 -19.77
C ASP A 104 -30.98 -9.19 -19.90
N ASP A 105 -30.70 -10.49 -19.78
CA ASP A 105 -31.72 -11.56 -19.79
C ASP A 105 -32.47 -11.73 -18.45
N GLY A 106 -32.14 -10.93 -17.44
CA GLY A 106 -32.72 -10.96 -16.10
C GLY A 106 -32.08 -11.97 -15.14
N SER A 107 -31.12 -12.79 -15.59
CA SER A 107 -30.39 -13.72 -14.74
C SER A 107 -29.37 -13.01 -13.84
N ILE A 108 -28.95 -13.64 -12.73
CA ILE A 108 -27.88 -13.16 -11.87
C ILE A 108 -26.59 -13.89 -12.25
N ALA A 109 -25.54 -13.11 -12.51
CA ALA A 109 -24.19 -13.62 -12.75
C ALA A 109 -23.31 -13.35 -11.54
N GLY A 110 -22.56 -14.37 -11.10
CA GLY A 110 -21.45 -14.20 -10.18
C GLY A 110 -20.13 -14.07 -10.94
N ASP A 111 -19.30 -13.12 -10.56
CA ASP A 111 -17.98 -12.89 -11.17
C ASP A 111 -16.96 -12.38 -10.13
N HIS A 112 -15.70 -12.22 -10.52
CA HIS A 112 -14.63 -11.69 -9.66
C HIS A 112 -14.00 -10.46 -10.31
N VAL A 113 -14.06 -9.32 -9.63
CA VAL A 113 -13.39 -8.09 -10.05
C VAL A 113 -11.92 -8.16 -9.65
N ARG A 114 -11.03 -8.21 -10.65
CA ARG A 114 -9.59 -8.21 -10.48
C ARG A 114 -9.10 -6.83 -9.99
N LEU A 115 -8.24 -6.82 -8.97
CA LEU A 115 -7.62 -5.60 -8.44
C LEU A 115 -6.20 -5.37 -8.97
N VAL A 116 -5.48 -6.44 -9.30
CA VAL A 116 -4.12 -6.43 -9.83
C VAL A 116 -4.01 -7.47 -10.94
N ASP A 117 -3.35 -7.11 -12.02
CA ASP A 117 -2.97 -8.05 -13.08
C ASP A 117 -1.61 -8.66 -12.78
N PHE A 118 -1.60 -9.88 -12.25
CA PHE A 118 -0.36 -10.61 -11.97
C PHE A 118 0.26 -11.24 -13.23
N ASP A 119 -0.53 -11.45 -14.28
CA ASP A 119 -0.06 -12.06 -15.53
C ASP A 119 0.65 -11.02 -16.41
N ASN A 120 0.17 -9.78 -16.38
CA ASN A 120 0.77 -8.65 -17.06
C ASN A 120 1.03 -7.48 -16.09
N PRO A 121 2.18 -7.45 -15.40
CA PRO A 121 2.52 -6.41 -14.43
C PRO A 121 2.45 -4.97 -14.99
N ASP A 122 2.73 -4.78 -16.27
CA ASP A 122 2.71 -3.47 -16.95
C ASP A 122 1.29 -2.92 -17.13
N ALA A 123 0.24 -3.74 -16.95
CA ALA A 123 -1.14 -3.28 -16.95
C ALA A 123 -1.54 -2.58 -15.63
N ASN A 124 -0.70 -2.67 -14.60
CA ASN A 124 -0.93 -2.03 -13.31
C ASN A 124 -0.30 -0.63 -13.26
N ASP A 125 -0.93 0.22 -12.46
CA ASP A 125 -0.38 1.52 -12.07
C ASP A 125 0.52 1.32 -10.84
N TRP A 126 1.83 1.48 -11.03
CA TRP A 126 2.83 1.35 -9.98
C TRP A 126 3.29 2.73 -9.50
N LEU A 127 3.22 2.98 -8.20
CA LEU A 127 3.56 4.27 -7.62
C LEU A 127 4.31 4.11 -6.29
N ALA A 128 5.51 4.68 -6.16
CA ALA A 128 6.20 4.82 -4.89
C ALA A 128 6.04 6.25 -4.35
N VAL A 129 5.48 6.39 -3.16
CA VAL A 129 5.24 7.69 -2.53
C VAL A 129 6.13 7.82 -1.30
N ASN A 130 7.02 8.80 -1.28
CA ASN A 130 7.84 9.06 -0.11
C ASN A 130 7.17 10.03 0.87
N GLN A 131 7.47 9.85 2.15
CA GLN A 131 6.98 10.64 3.28
C GLN A 131 5.46 10.68 3.45
N PHE A 132 4.80 9.53 3.25
CA PHE A 132 3.35 9.40 3.22
C PHE A 132 2.70 9.63 4.59
N THR A 133 2.26 10.85 4.87
CA THR A 133 1.64 11.17 6.16
C THR A 133 0.25 10.54 6.29
N VAL A 134 0.03 9.86 7.41
CA VAL A 134 -1.23 9.22 7.81
C VAL A 134 -1.64 9.74 9.18
N ILE A 135 -2.90 10.17 9.29
CA ILE A 135 -3.49 10.63 10.55
C ILE A 135 -4.68 9.73 10.88
N GLU A 136 -4.60 9.00 11.99
CA GLU A 136 -5.66 8.13 12.50
C GLU A 136 -5.91 8.44 13.98
N GLY A 137 -7.11 8.93 14.30
CA GLY A 137 -7.42 9.43 15.63
C GLY A 137 -6.50 10.60 16.03
N GLN A 138 -5.73 10.43 17.11
CA GLN A 138 -4.76 11.42 17.59
C GLN A 138 -3.33 11.14 17.10
N ASN A 139 -3.12 10.06 16.35
CA ASN A 139 -1.80 9.64 15.93
C ASN A 139 -1.48 10.24 14.56
N ASN A 140 -0.23 10.68 14.42
CA ASN A 140 0.32 11.21 13.17
C ASN A 140 1.62 10.46 12.87
N ARG A 141 1.62 9.68 11.80
CA ARG A 141 2.73 8.82 11.39
C ARG A 141 3.06 9.04 9.94
N ARG A 142 4.33 8.80 9.59
CA ARG A 142 4.89 9.08 8.28
C ARG A 142 5.88 7.98 7.93
N PRO A 143 5.44 6.90 7.27
CA PRO A 143 6.34 5.93 6.67
C PRO A 143 7.23 6.60 5.61
N ASP A 144 8.46 6.13 5.50
CA ASP A 144 9.44 6.72 4.59
C ASP A 144 9.03 6.53 3.14
N ILE A 145 8.63 5.32 2.75
CA ILE A 145 8.08 5.03 1.42
C ILE A 145 6.89 4.08 1.52
N VAL A 146 5.80 4.42 0.84
CA VAL A 146 4.65 3.53 0.62
C VAL A 146 4.55 3.21 -0.86
N VAL A 147 4.49 1.93 -1.19
CA VAL A 147 4.34 1.44 -2.57
C VAL A 147 2.88 1.11 -2.82
N PHE A 148 2.32 1.80 -3.80
CA PHE A 148 0.98 1.62 -4.29
C PHE A 148 0.98 0.80 -5.58
N VAL A 149 0.01 -0.11 -5.67
CA VAL A 149 -0.35 -0.81 -6.91
C VAL A 149 -1.81 -0.54 -7.16
N ASN A 150 -2.16 0.08 -8.29
CA ASN A 150 -3.52 0.46 -8.62
C ASN A 150 -4.20 1.27 -7.49
N GLY A 151 -3.44 2.13 -6.80
CA GLY A 151 -3.92 2.92 -5.67
C GLY A 151 -4.07 2.19 -4.33
N LEU A 152 -3.74 0.90 -4.24
CA LEU A 152 -3.70 0.13 -2.98
C LEU A 152 -2.30 0.17 -2.35
N PRO A 153 -2.14 0.54 -1.07
CA PRO A 153 -0.81 0.61 -0.42
C PRO A 153 -0.33 -0.78 0.02
N LEU A 154 0.25 -1.53 -0.90
CA LEU A 154 0.67 -2.92 -0.68
C LEU A 154 2.04 -3.04 -0.02
N GLY A 155 2.93 -2.07 -0.22
CA GLY A 155 4.30 -2.09 0.31
C GLY A 155 4.59 -0.93 1.26
N ILE A 156 5.34 -1.20 2.32
CA ILE A 156 5.88 -0.17 3.22
C ILE A 156 7.39 -0.40 3.34
N LEU A 157 8.17 0.65 3.16
CA LEU A 157 9.60 0.65 3.43
C LEU A 157 9.90 1.65 4.55
N GLU A 158 10.66 1.19 5.53
CA GLU A 158 11.21 2.04 6.60
C GLU A 158 12.73 2.01 6.52
N LEU A 159 13.33 3.20 6.42
CA LEU A 159 14.75 3.41 6.24
C LEU A 159 15.30 3.98 7.55
N LYS A 160 16.37 3.40 8.10
CA LYS A 160 16.95 3.85 9.37
C LYS A 160 18.46 3.81 9.31
N ILE A 161 19.09 4.97 9.43
CA ILE A 161 20.55 5.09 9.58
C ILE A 161 20.85 5.53 11.01
N PRO A 162 20.86 4.60 11.98
CA PRO A 162 21.18 4.95 13.36
C PRO A 162 22.68 5.27 13.50
N GLU A 163 23.00 6.01 14.55
CA GLU A 163 24.40 6.24 14.98
C GLU A 163 25.08 4.94 15.44
N ASP A 164 24.29 3.99 15.98
CA ASP A 164 24.72 2.65 16.38
C ASP A 164 24.23 1.63 15.34
N THR A 165 25.14 1.23 14.46
CA THR A 165 24.86 0.32 13.34
C THR A 165 24.34 -1.04 13.79
N ASP A 166 24.52 -1.45 15.04
CA ASP A 166 24.02 -2.75 15.50
C ASP A 166 22.53 -2.71 15.93
N LYS A 167 21.94 -1.50 16.00
CA LYS A 167 20.56 -1.31 16.49
C LYS A 167 19.54 -0.94 15.42
N TRP A 168 19.95 -0.75 14.16
CA TRP A 168 19.07 -0.29 13.08
C TRP A 168 17.84 -1.19 12.91
N PHE A 169 18.07 -2.51 12.94
CA PHE A 169 17.02 -3.50 12.73
C PHE A 169 15.93 -3.43 13.80
N GLY A 170 16.33 -3.37 15.08
CA GLY A 170 15.39 -3.27 16.19
C GLY A 170 14.58 -1.96 16.15
N ALA A 171 15.24 -0.85 15.82
CA ALA A 171 14.58 0.45 15.68
C ALA A 171 13.55 0.45 14.54
N ALA A 172 13.94 0.00 13.34
CA ALA A 172 13.05 -0.08 12.19
C ALA A 172 11.90 -1.06 12.42
N PHE A 173 12.16 -2.24 12.99
CA PHE A 173 11.10 -3.21 13.32
C PHE A 173 10.09 -2.65 14.33
N ASN A 174 10.57 -1.92 15.35
CA ASN A 174 9.69 -1.29 16.34
C ASN A 174 8.83 -0.19 15.71
N GLN A 175 9.36 0.56 14.75
CA GLN A 175 8.56 1.54 14.00
C GLN A 175 7.38 0.89 13.28
N ILE A 176 7.60 -0.28 12.65
CA ILE A 176 6.52 -1.05 12.04
C ILE A 176 5.49 -1.50 13.10
N GLN A 177 5.92 -1.88 14.31
CA GLN A 177 4.98 -2.21 15.39
C GLN A 177 4.19 -0.98 15.84
N THR A 178 4.80 0.20 15.87
CA THR A 178 4.11 1.46 16.14
C THR A 178 3.03 1.73 15.08
N TYR A 179 3.31 1.52 13.79
CA TYR A 179 2.28 1.68 12.76
C TYR A 179 1.09 0.71 12.96
N LYS A 180 1.33 -0.54 13.33
CA LYS A 180 0.26 -1.50 13.64
C LYS A 180 -0.63 -1.06 14.80
N GLN A 181 -0.09 -0.32 15.77
CA GLN A 181 -0.83 0.14 16.95
C GLN A 181 -1.55 1.46 16.68
N GLU A 182 -0.92 2.36 15.94
CA GLU A 182 -1.33 3.76 15.88
C GLU A 182 -2.02 4.16 14.57
N ILE A 183 -1.67 3.51 13.46
CA ILE A 183 -2.29 3.73 12.14
C ILE A 183 -2.65 2.39 11.45
N PRO A 184 -3.37 1.46 12.13
CA PRO A 184 -3.66 0.13 11.60
C PRO A 184 -4.40 0.15 10.26
N SER A 185 -5.13 1.24 9.94
CA SER A 185 -5.83 1.39 8.65
C SER A 185 -4.90 1.26 7.44
N LEU A 186 -3.66 1.76 7.55
CA LEU A 186 -2.64 1.60 6.50
C LEU A 186 -2.27 0.13 6.28
N LEU A 187 -2.23 -0.63 7.38
CA LEU A 187 -1.74 -2.01 7.40
C LEU A 187 -2.84 -3.03 7.06
N HIS A 188 -4.10 -2.60 6.90
CA HIS A 188 -5.15 -3.46 6.35
C HIS A 188 -4.80 -3.96 4.95
N TYR A 189 -4.07 -3.17 4.16
CA TYR A 189 -3.74 -3.49 2.77
C TYR A 189 -2.31 -4.03 2.58
N ASN A 190 -1.50 -4.01 3.65
CA ASN A 190 -0.08 -4.31 3.54
C ASN A 190 0.17 -5.78 3.21
N GLU A 191 0.94 -6.02 2.15
CA GLU A 191 1.39 -7.35 1.74
C GLU A 191 2.88 -7.55 2.05
N VAL A 192 3.66 -6.47 1.97
CA VAL A 192 5.10 -6.51 2.17
C VAL A 192 5.60 -5.33 3.01
N THR A 193 6.48 -5.62 3.96
CA THR A 193 7.21 -4.63 4.74
C THR A 193 8.70 -4.84 4.53
N VAL A 194 9.42 -3.77 4.22
CA VAL A 194 10.88 -3.77 4.09
C VAL A 194 11.46 -2.79 5.10
N ILE A 195 12.54 -3.19 5.75
CA ILE A 195 13.34 -2.32 6.61
C ILE A 195 14.78 -2.32 6.13
N SER A 196 15.44 -1.17 6.14
CA SER A 196 16.83 -1.06 5.65
C SER A 196 17.61 0.05 6.34
N ASP A 197 18.92 -0.12 6.45
CA ASP A 197 19.87 0.93 6.84
C ASP A 197 20.66 1.53 5.67
N GLY A 198 20.32 1.13 4.44
CA GLY A 198 21.02 1.49 3.22
C GLY A 198 22.19 0.58 2.85
N LEU A 199 22.63 -0.31 3.76
CA LEU A 199 23.63 -1.34 3.49
C LEU A 199 23.00 -2.74 3.43
N GLU A 200 22.11 -3.01 4.38
CA GLU A 200 21.30 -4.22 4.46
C GLU A 200 19.82 -3.88 4.31
N ALA A 201 19.05 -4.83 3.78
CA ALA A 201 17.59 -4.76 3.77
C ALA A 201 17.01 -6.08 4.24
N ARG A 202 15.90 -6.02 4.96
CA ARG A 202 15.13 -7.19 5.37
C ARG A 202 13.66 -7.03 5.05
N ILE A 203 13.04 -8.11 4.61
CA ILE A 203 11.65 -8.20 4.19
C ILE A 203 10.85 -9.09 5.13
N GLY A 204 9.61 -8.71 5.40
CA GLY A 204 8.65 -9.47 6.19
C GLY A 204 7.21 -9.14 5.84
N SER A 205 6.28 -10.00 6.25
CA SER A 205 4.84 -9.75 6.15
C SER A 205 4.30 -9.07 7.40
N LEU A 206 3.04 -8.62 7.36
CA LEU A 206 2.34 -8.03 8.50
C LEU A 206 2.46 -8.85 9.80
N THR A 207 2.45 -10.18 9.70
CA THR A 207 2.49 -11.09 10.87
C THR A 207 3.88 -11.65 11.17
N ALA A 208 4.91 -11.26 10.40
CA ALA A 208 6.28 -11.70 10.67
C ALA A 208 6.77 -11.12 12.00
N ASN A 209 7.32 -12.00 12.85
CA ASN A 209 8.10 -11.59 14.02
C ASN A 209 9.52 -11.20 13.58
N GLN A 210 10.36 -10.72 14.50
CA GLN A 210 11.74 -10.32 14.18
C GLN A 210 12.57 -11.42 13.52
N GLU A 211 12.37 -12.69 13.92
CA GLU A 211 13.12 -13.83 13.36
C GLU A 211 12.76 -14.10 11.90
N TRP A 212 11.55 -13.73 11.47
CA TRP A 212 11.04 -13.94 10.12
C TRP A 212 11.22 -12.73 9.19
N PHE A 213 11.81 -11.63 9.67
CA PHE A 213 12.35 -10.60 8.80
C PHE A 213 13.71 -11.06 8.27
N LYS A 214 13.75 -11.43 6.98
CA LYS A 214 14.93 -12.05 6.33
C LYS A 214 15.51 -11.14 5.27
N VAL A 215 16.80 -11.34 4.98
CA VAL A 215 17.49 -10.75 3.83
C VAL A 215 17.08 -11.49 2.57
#